data_AF-A0A926WBE5-F1
#
_entry.id   AF-A0A926WBE5-F1
#
_cell.length_a   1.000
_cell.length_b   1.000
_cell.length_c   1.000
_cell.angle_alpha   90.00
_cell.angle_beta   90.00
_cell.angle_gamma   90.00
#
_symmetry.space_group_name_H-M   'P 1'
#
loop_
_entity.id
_entity.type
_entity.pdbx_description
1 polymer ?
#
loop_
_entity_poly.entity_id
_entity_poly.type
_entity_poly.pdbx_seq_one_letter_code
_entity_poly.pdbx_strand_id
1 'polypeptide(L)'
;MYFLLNELSFVGQFRDYYEVKIYMNSVQSILSELNLIRDMKVLTHQSLCERELFPGYKFLDWLRDYIKQPDKDLGFLNFIVTLLQQGCVSRKLDDEVNNGLHYWKCETSKSDYSDTSLAGAAYFRGKLISIKKSGTFDVVLVSVRFTKNTEDPQELHIENIFEVHQAQALRPKFLYHSKHDLLSSWENATPMDLSDLEAQEALDRSVEHLGHTQRYSFFRGKFYVFQYDNAGGYHGYPVERKDVPNEPLKDLIKG
;
A
#
# COMPACT_ATOMS: atom_id res chain seq x y z
N MET A 1 -5.99 -4.64 -0.62
CA MET A 1 -4.62 -5.14 -0.95
C MET A 1 -3.78 -5.19 0.31
N TYR A 2 -2.95 -6.22 0.53
CA TYR A 2 -2.06 -6.32 1.71
C TYR A 2 -0.66 -5.79 1.42
N PHE A 3 -0.16 -4.94 2.31
CA PHE A 3 1.23 -4.48 2.32
C PHE A 3 1.85 -4.80 3.67
N LEU A 4 3.10 -5.24 3.65
CA LEU A 4 3.79 -5.76 4.82
C LEU A 4 5.06 -4.93 5.03
N LEU A 5 5.10 -4.14 6.09
CA LEU A 5 6.29 -3.38 6.48
C LEU A 5 7.36 -4.37 6.95
N ASN A 6 8.41 -4.51 6.12
CA ASN A 6 9.44 -5.52 6.27
C ASN A 6 10.40 -5.13 7.38
N GLU A 7 10.19 -5.63 8.59
CA GLU A 7 11.03 -5.36 9.75
C GLU A 7 12.48 -5.86 9.57
N LEU A 8 12.68 -6.89 8.73
CA LEU A 8 14.02 -7.41 8.44
C LEU A 8 14.86 -6.40 7.66
N SER A 9 14.21 -5.49 6.93
CA SER A 9 14.91 -4.45 6.19
C SER A 9 15.54 -3.41 7.12
N PHE A 10 15.15 -3.30 8.39
CA PHE A 10 15.59 -2.24 9.31
C PHE A 10 16.92 -2.53 10.04
N VAL A 11 17.46 -3.75 9.94
CA VAL A 11 18.52 -4.23 10.83
C VAL A 11 19.91 -3.70 10.47
N GLY A 12 20.48 -2.89 11.37
CA GLY A 12 21.93 -2.61 11.47
C GLY A 12 22.56 -1.91 10.27
N GLN A 13 21.76 -1.28 9.40
CA GLN A 13 22.24 -0.76 8.12
C GLN A 13 22.68 0.72 8.17
N PHE A 14 22.28 1.46 9.21
CA PHE A 14 22.55 2.89 9.33
C PHE A 14 23.78 3.14 10.18
N ARG A 15 24.51 4.21 9.85
CA ARG A 15 25.70 4.63 10.61
C ARG A 15 25.35 5.42 11.85
N ASP A 16 24.30 6.24 11.76
CA ASP A 16 23.91 7.21 12.76
C ASP A 16 22.44 7.61 12.58
N TYR A 17 21.99 8.49 13.47
CA TYR A 17 20.65 9.06 13.47
C TYR A 17 20.32 9.87 12.20
N TYR A 18 21.31 10.51 11.58
CA TYR A 18 21.08 11.32 10.39
C TYR A 18 20.73 10.44 9.18
N GLU A 19 21.44 9.32 8.98
CA GLU A 19 21.05 8.32 7.98
C GLU A 19 19.65 7.78 8.26
N VAL A 20 19.35 7.40 9.52
CA VAL A 20 17.99 6.95 9.90
C VAL A 20 16.94 7.95 9.44
N LYS A 21 17.11 9.24 9.73
CA LYS A 21 16.14 10.28 9.35
C LYS A 21 15.91 10.32 7.83
N ILE A 22 16.97 10.26 7.02
CA ILE A 22 16.87 10.27 5.55
C ILE A 22 16.06 9.07 5.04
N TYR A 23 16.37 7.86 5.49
CA TYR A 23 15.74 6.66 4.97
C TYR A 23 14.33 6.44 5.53
N MET A 24 14.07 6.86 6.77
CA MET A 24 12.72 6.87 7.33
C MET A 24 11.78 7.84 6.61
N ASN A 25 12.29 8.99 6.15
CA ASN A 25 11.51 9.89 5.30
C ASN A 25 11.08 9.21 3.99
N SER A 26 11.92 8.33 3.44
CA SER A 26 11.56 7.56 2.23
C SER A 26 10.43 6.57 2.52
N VAL A 27 10.47 5.88 3.67
CA VAL A 27 9.39 4.99 4.12
C VAL A 27 8.10 5.77 4.36
N GLN A 28 8.20 6.96 4.97
CA GLN A 28 7.06 7.87 5.15
C GLN A 28 6.45 8.25 3.79
N SER A 29 7.25 8.68 2.82
CA SER A 29 6.75 9.02 1.49
C SER A 29 6.07 7.85 0.78
N ILE A 30 6.62 6.64 0.88
CA ILE A 30 6.00 5.43 0.35
C ILE A 30 4.64 5.19 1.01
N LEU A 31 4.59 5.20 2.35
CA LEU A 31 3.36 4.96 3.10
C LEU A 31 2.30 6.03 2.82
N SER A 32 2.69 7.29 2.65
CA SER A 32 1.78 8.37 2.28
C SER A 32 1.15 8.14 0.91
N GLU A 33 1.92 7.72 -0.10
CA GLU A 33 1.39 7.38 -1.43
C GLU A 33 0.46 6.18 -1.37
N LEU A 34 0.84 5.15 -0.61
CA LEU A 34 0.03 3.95 -0.47
C LEU A 34 -1.26 4.21 0.31
N ASN A 35 -1.27 5.15 1.27
CA ASN A 35 -2.46 5.55 2.04
C ASN A 35 -3.54 6.21 1.17
N LEU A 36 -3.20 6.64 -0.06
CA LEU A 36 -4.18 7.12 -1.04
C LEU A 36 -4.94 5.97 -1.72
N ILE A 37 -4.45 4.73 -1.62
CA ILE A 37 -5.07 3.56 -2.26
C ILE A 37 -6.19 3.04 -1.36
N ARG A 38 -7.42 3.06 -1.88
CA ARG A 38 -8.60 2.51 -1.20
C ARG A 38 -8.43 1.03 -0.85
N ASP A 39 -8.97 0.61 0.31
CA ASP A 39 -8.98 -0.78 0.80
C ASP A 39 -7.58 -1.41 0.95
N MET A 40 -6.56 -0.57 1.09
CA MET A 40 -5.24 -1.00 1.52
C MET A 40 -5.26 -1.46 2.98
N LYS A 41 -4.53 -2.54 3.27
CA LYS A 41 -4.20 -2.99 4.62
C LYS A 41 -2.68 -3.05 4.76
N VAL A 42 -2.11 -2.20 5.61
CA VAL A 42 -0.69 -2.29 5.98
C VAL A 42 -0.58 -3.07 7.29
N LEU A 43 0.33 -4.05 7.31
CA LEU A 43 0.67 -4.86 8.48
C LEU A 43 2.18 -4.81 8.71
N THR A 44 2.62 -5.26 9.87
CA THR A 44 4.01 -5.32 10.32
C THR A 44 4.19 -6.52 11.24
N HIS A 45 5.42 -6.97 11.46
CA HIS A 45 5.70 -7.98 12.48
C HIS A 45 5.88 -7.34 13.87
N GLN A 46 5.56 -8.08 14.95
CA GLN A 46 5.73 -7.62 16.35
C GLN A 46 7.16 -7.22 16.68
N SER A 47 8.15 -7.86 16.03
CA SER A 47 9.56 -7.57 16.29
C SER A 47 10.03 -6.23 15.74
N LEU A 48 9.23 -5.48 14.97
CA LEU A 48 9.64 -4.20 14.36
C LEU A 48 10.20 -3.22 15.39
N CYS A 49 9.53 -3.05 16.53
CA CYS A 49 9.95 -2.13 17.59
C CYS A 49 11.34 -2.46 18.16
N GLU A 50 11.74 -3.73 18.12
CA GLU A 50 13.01 -4.23 18.66
C GLU A 50 14.14 -4.25 17.62
N ARG A 51 13.86 -3.92 16.36
CA ARG A 51 14.88 -3.88 15.31
C ARG A 51 15.83 -2.71 15.56
N GLU A 52 17.11 -3.05 15.69
CA GLU A 52 18.19 -2.07 15.78
C GLU A 52 18.44 -1.44 14.41
N LEU A 53 18.30 -0.12 14.32
CA LEU A 53 18.56 0.68 13.14
C LEU A 53 20.07 0.90 12.95
N PHE A 54 20.75 1.16 14.06
CA PHE A 54 22.20 1.19 14.22
C PHE A 54 22.55 0.73 15.65
N PRO A 55 23.81 0.40 15.96
CA PRO A 55 24.17 -0.22 17.24
C PRO A 55 23.63 0.56 18.45
N GLY A 56 22.75 -0.09 19.22
CA GLY A 56 22.14 0.49 20.44
C GLY A 56 20.97 1.44 20.20
N TYR A 57 20.46 1.59 18.97
CA TYR A 57 19.33 2.46 18.66
C TYR A 57 18.24 1.71 17.88
N LYS A 58 17.09 1.50 18.52
CA LYS A 58 15.99 0.69 17.97
C LYS A 58 14.96 1.55 17.23
N PHE A 59 14.11 0.90 16.43
CA PHE A 59 12.94 1.53 15.83
C PHE A 59 12.06 2.24 16.86
N LEU A 60 11.87 1.64 18.04
CA LEU A 60 11.11 2.27 19.11
C LEU A 60 11.75 3.56 19.63
N ASP A 61 13.07 3.64 19.66
CA ASP A 61 13.79 4.86 20.06
C ASP A 61 13.64 5.95 19.01
N TRP A 62 13.74 5.59 17.73
CA TRP A 62 13.41 6.49 16.62
C TRP A 62 11.99 7.05 16.74
N LEU A 63 10.99 6.20 17.00
CA LEU A 63 9.60 6.64 17.11
C LEU A 63 9.43 7.61 18.29
N ARG A 64 10.07 7.34 19.44
CA ARG A 64 10.05 8.24 20.61
C ARG A 64 10.67 9.60 20.29
N ASP A 65 11.75 9.62 19.52
CA ASP A 65 12.41 10.87 19.13
C ASP A 65 11.59 11.62 18.08
N TYR A 66 10.98 10.91 17.13
CA TYR A 66 10.08 11.49 16.13
C TYR A 66 8.87 12.17 16.78
N ILE A 67 8.27 11.57 17.81
CA ILE A 67 7.15 12.15 18.58
C ILE A 67 7.53 13.50 19.21
N LYS A 68 8.79 13.66 19.63
CA LYS A 68 9.27 14.90 20.27
C LYS A 68 9.56 16.02 19.27
N GLN A 69 9.62 15.74 17.96
CA GLN A 69 9.89 16.75 16.95
C GLN A 69 8.73 17.76 16.88
N PRO A 70 9.02 19.08 16.81
CA PRO A 70 8.00 20.11 16.75
C PRO A 70 7.27 20.14 15.39
N ASP A 71 7.97 19.77 14.32
CA ASP A 71 7.55 19.79 12.91
C ASP A 71 7.13 18.40 12.38
N LYS A 72 6.88 17.45 13.28
CA LYS A 72 6.45 16.10 12.89
C LYS A 72 5.14 16.11 12.09
N ASP A 73 5.05 15.21 11.12
CA ASP A 73 3.81 14.90 10.43
C ASP A 73 2.90 14.07 11.36
N LEU A 74 1.82 14.69 11.84
CA LEU A 74 0.82 14.07 12.71
C LEU A 74 0.02 12.97 12.00
N GLY A 75 -0.22 13.10 10.70
CA GLY A 75 -0.92 12.10 9.91
C GLY A 75 -0.11 10.82 9.83
N PHE A 76 1.17 10.95 9.51
CA PHE A 76 2.12 9.84 9.52
C PHE A 76 2.29 9.22 10.91
N LEU A 77 2.40 10.04 11.96
CA LEU A 77 2.50 9.53 13.33
C LEU A 77 1.28 8.68 13.71
N ASN A 78 0.08 9.20 13.46
CA ASN A 78 -1.16 8.48 13.74
C ASN A 78 -1.24 7.17 12.96
N PHE A 79 -0.80 7.19 11.70
CA PHE A 79 -0.72 6.00 10.86
C PHE A 79 0.21 4.94 11.46
N ILE A 80 1.45 5.30 11.81
CA ILE A 80 2.43 4.36 12.39
C ILE A 80 1.96 3.82 13.75
N VAL A 81 1.40 4.66 14.61
CA VAL A 81 0.86 4.21 15.91
C VAL A 81 -0.28 3.22 15.70
N THR A 82 -1.19 3.52 14.77
CA THR A 82 -2.30 2.60 14.41
C THR A 82 -1.76 1.28 13.85
N LEU A 83 -0.76 1.34 12.98
CA LEU A 83 -0.09 0.18 12.41
C LEU A 83 0.54 -0.70 13.50
N LEU A 84 1.19 -0.11 14.50
CA LEU A 84 1.80 -0.87 15.61
C LEU A 84 0.74 -1.50 16.54
N GLN A 85 -0.43 -0.87 16.70
CA GLN A 85 -1.51 -1.38 17.54
C GLN A 85 -2.30 -2.51 16.86
N GLN A 86 -2.57 -2.38 15.56
CA GLN A 86 -3.51 -3.23 14.82
C GLN A 86 -2.82 -4.17 13.82
N GLY A 87 -1.56 -3.91 13.49
CA GLY A 87 -0.93 -4.44 12.29
C GLY A 87 -0.09 -5.70 12.48
N CYS A 88 -0.11 -6.39 13.62
CA CYS A 88 0.78 -7.54 13.80
C CYS A 88 0.43 -8.71 12.88
N VAL A 89 1.35 -9.08 11.98
CA VAL A 89 1.21 -10.23 11.07
C VAL A 89 1.04 -11.53 11.84
N SER A 90 1.84 -11.78 12.89
CA SER A 90 1.72 -13.03 13.66
C SER A 90 0.33 -13.17 14.27
N ARG A 91 -0.22 -12.11 14.88
CA ARG A 91 -1.59 -12.14 15.42
C ARG A 91 -2.65 -12.42 14.35
N LYS A 92 -2.53 -11.80 13.17
CA LYS A 92 -3.50 -12.05 12.07
C LYS A 92 -3.39 -13.45 11.51
N LEU A 93 -2.17 -13.97 11.40
CA LEU A 93 -1.94 -15.36 11.01
C LEU A 93 -2.50 -16.29 12.10
N ASP A 94 -2.22 -16.04 13.38
CA ASP A 94 -2.74 -16.80 14.51
C ASP A 94 -4.28 -16.79 14.53
N ASP A 95 -4.94 -15.66 14.26
CA ASP A 95 -6.39 -15.58 14.17
C ASP A 95 -6.95 -16.44 13.01
N GLU A 96 -6.26 -16.49 11.87
CA GLU A 96 -6.63 -17.37 10.75
C GLU A 96 -6.33 -18.85 11.05
N VAL A 97 -5.27 -19.13 11.81
CA VAL A 97 -4.77 -20.47 12.16
C VAL A 97 -5.51 -21.05 13.36
N ASN A 98 -6.04 -20.25 14.27
CA ASN A 98 -6.87 -20.75 15.37
C ASN A 98 -8.19 -21.38 14.87
N ASN A 99 -8.50 -21.25 13.57
CA ASN A 99 -9.59 -21.95 12.89
C ASN A 99 -9.18 -23.28 12.23
N GLY A 100 -7.90 -23.72 12.31
CA GLY A 100 -7.42 -25.02 11.81
C GLY A 100 -5.90 -25.22 11.98
N LEU A 101 -5.42 -26.45 12.19
CA LEU A 101 -3.99 -26.79 12.34
C LEU A 101 -3.18 -26.45 11.06
N HIS A 102 -2.87 -25.17 10.88
CA HIS A 102 -2.21 -24.65 9.70
C HIS A 102 -0.72 -24.44 9.96
N TYR A 103 0.11 -25.15 9.20
CA TYR A 103 1.57 -24.99 9.18
C TYR A 103 1.96 -24.10 8.00
N TRP A 104 2.96 -23.24 8.15
CA TRP A 104 3.60 -22.62 7.00
C TRP A 104 5.10 -22.52 7.20
N LYS A 105 5.80 -22.44 6.08
CA LYS A 105 7.25 -22.26 6.05
C LYS A 105 7.62 -21.27 4.97
N CYS A 106 8.43 -20.27 5.30
CA CYS A 106 8.93 -19.29 4.35
C CYS A 106 10.45 -19.22 4.45
N GLU A 107 11.14 -19.63 3.39
CA GLU A 107 12.60 -19.72 3.38
C GLU A 107 13.18 -18.95 2.20
N THR A 108 14.36 -18.38 2.40
CA THR A 108 15.27 -18.07 1.28
C THR A 108 16.37 -19.13 1.23
N SER A 109 17.26 -19.04 0.24
CA SER A 109 18.43 -19.94 0.15
C SER A 109 19.35 -19.89 1.39
N LYS A 110 19.20 -18.90 2.28
CA LYS A 110 20.11 -18.65 3.40
C LYS A 110 19.47 -18.78 4.78
N SER A 111 18.16 -18.64 4.94
CA SER A 111 17.53 -18.52 6.26
C SER A 111 16.03 -18.81 6.24
N ASP A 112 15.51 -19.21 7.41
CA ASP A 112 14.08 -19.33 7.70
C ASP A 112 13.52 -17.96 8.13
N TYR A 113 12.40 -17.57 7.53
CA TYR A 113 11.69 -16.33 7.75
C TYR A 113 10.20 -16.56 8.03
N SER A 114 9.82 -17.75 8.48
CA SER A 114 8.41 -18.16 8.69
C SER A 114 7.66 -17.28 9.70
N ASP A 115 8.37 -16.65 10.65
CA ASP A 115 7.80 -15.74 11.65
C ASP A 115 8.22 -14.28 11.39
N THR A 116 7.96 -13.79 10.18
CA THR A 116 8.33 -12.43 9.75
C THR A 116 7.29 -11.83 8.81
N SER A 117 7.37 -10.53 8.54
CA SER A 117 6.53 -9.89 7.53
C SER A 117 6.74 -10.47 6.12
N LEU A 118 7.89 -11.09 5.84
CA LEU A 118 8.16 -11.78 4.57
C LEU A 118 7.24 -12.98 4.38
N ALA A 119 7.07 -13.80 5.42
CA ALA A 119 6.09 -14.90 5.41
C ALA A 119 4.65 -14.40 5.30
N GLY A 120 4.33 -13.30 5.99
CA GLY A 120 3.03 -12.63 5.85
C GLY A 120 2.74 -12.21 4.40
N ALA A 121 3.73 -11.64 3.71
CA ALA A 121 3.57 -11.24 2.32
C ALA A 121 3.35 -12.44 1.39
N ALA A 122 4.07 -13.54 1.61
CA ALA A 122 3.85 -14.80 0.90
C ALA A 122 2.42 -15.33 1.12
N TYR A 123 1.98 -15.39 2.38
CA TYR A 123 0.70 -15.94 2.78
C TYR A 123 -0.48 -15.11 2.24
N PHE A 124 -0.44 -13.79 2.41
CA PHE A 124 -1.52 -12.89 1.97
C PHE A 124 -1.49 -12.54 0.47
N ARG A 125 -0.51 -13.08 -0.28
CA ARG A 125 -0.20 -12.65 -1.66
C ARG A 125 -0.04 -11.12 -1.72
N GLY A 126 0.61 -10.56 -0.69
CA GLY A 126 0.80 -9.13 -0.51
C GLY A 126 2.11 -8.62 -1.11
N LYS A 127 2.38 -7.33 -0.88
CA LYS A 127 3.65 -6.68 -1.25
C LYS A 127 4.44 -6.31 0.00
N LEU A 128 5.76 -6.28 -0.08
CA LEU A 128 6.63 -5.80 0.98
C LEU A 128 6.86 -4.29 0.85
N ILE A 129 7.04 -3.64 1.98
CA ILE A 129 7.58 -2.28 2.07
C ILE A 129 8.89 -2.39 2.83
N SER A 130 10.00 -2.12 2.16
CA SER A 130 11.33 -2.17 2.77
C SER A 130 11.95 -0.79 2.80
N ILE A 131 12.79 -0.55 3.80
CA ILE A 131 13.66 0.61 3.78
C ILE A 131 14.81 0.40 2.78
N LYS A 132 15.20 1.46 2.08
CA LYS A 132 16.35 1.46 1.17
C LYS A 132 17.64 1.10 1.89
N LYS A 133 18.63 0.61 1.12
CA LYS A 133 19.98 0.25 1.58
C LYS A 133 20.00 -0.97 2.53
N SER A 134 18.95 -1.79 2.47
CA SER A 134 18.78 -2.99 3.29
C SER A 134 19.45 -4.24 2.73
N GLY A 135 20.35 -4.07 1.75
CA GLY A 135 21.12 -5.15 1.12
C GLY A 135 20.23 -6.16 0.42
N THR A 136 19.86 -7.24 1.13
CA THR A 136 19.02 -8.33 0.61
C THR A 136 17.65 -7.88 0.12
N PHE A 137 17.13 -6.75 0.63
CA PHE A 137 15.83 -6.20 0.23
C PHE A 137 15.92 -4.95 -0.65
N ASP A 138 17.10 -4.67 -1.24
CA ASP A 138 17.27 -3.62 -2.25
C ASP A 138 16.99 -4.16 -3.66
N VAL A 139 15.90 -4.94 -3.78
CA VAL A 139 15.46 -5.62 -5.01
C VAL A 139 13.95 -5.50 -5.15
N VAL A 140 13.46 -5.39 -6.40
CA VAL A 140 12.02 -5.23 -6.70
C VAL A 140 11.24 -6.51 -6.43
N LEU A 141 11.86 -7.68 -6.62
CA LEU A 141 11.25 -8.98 -6.39
C LEU A 141 12.10 -9.78 -5.41
N VAL A 142 11.50 -10.12 -4.27
CA VAL A 142 12.11 -10.99 -3.27
C VAL A 142 11.62 -12.40 -3.53
N SER A 143 12.55 -13.31 -3.82
CA SER A 143 12.22 -14.72 -4.09
C SER A 143 12.24 -15.51 -2.80
N VAL A 144 11.16 -16.24 -2.54
CA VAL A 144 11.02 -17.12 -1.37
C VAL A 144 10.48 -18.48 -1.78
N ARG A 145 10.89 -19.50 -1.04
CA ARG A 145 10.24 -20.80 -1.06
C ARG A 145 9.20 -20.82 0.05
N PHE A 146 7.93 -20.89 -0.33
CA PHE A 146 6.81 -20.87 0.60
C PHE A 146 6.05 -22.18 0.57
N THR A 147 5.74 -22.71 1.74
CA THR A 147 4.95 -23.94 1.92
C THR A 147 3.80 -23.62 2.86
N LYS A 148 2.59 -24.07 2.52
CA LYS A 148 1.39 -23.94 3.36
C LYS A 148 0.77 -25.31 3.55
N ASN A 149 0.56 -25.71 4.80
CA ASN A 149 0.02 -26.99 5.20
C ASN A 149 0.79 -28.16 4.58
N THR A 150 0.08 -29.03 3.87
CA THR A 150 0.59 -30.19 3.14
C THR A 150 0.78 -29.90 1.65
N GLU A 151 0.69 -28.63 1.22
CA GLU A 151 0.93 -28.27 -0.17
C GLU A 151 2.42 -28.40 -0.51
N ASP A 152 2.71 -28.67 -1.78
CA ASP A 152 4.08 -28.68 -2.26
C ASP A 152 4.70 -27.28 -2.12
N PRO A 153 5.99 -27.19 -1.75
CA PRO A 153 6.68 -25.90 -1.68
C PRO A 153 6.66 -25.17 -3.02
N GLN A 154 6.25 -23.91 -3.00
CA GLN A 154 6.17 -23.03 -4.17
C GLN A 154 7.28 -21.99 -4.12
N GLU A 155 7.89 -21.70 -5.27
CA GLU A 155 8.69 -20.49 -5.42
C GLU A 155 7.78 -19.31 -5.71
N LEU A 156 7.83 -18.30 -4.84
CA LEU A 156 7.06 -17.07 -4.96
C LEU A 156 8.00 -15.88 -5.14
N HIS A 157 7.59 -14.97 -6.02
CA HIS A 157 8.22 -13.67 -6.16
C HIS A 157 7.33 -12.61 -5.52
N ILE A 158 7.79 -12.05 -4.42
CA ILE A 158 7.08 -11.03 -3.66
C ILE A 158 7.58 -9.66 -4.11
N GLU A 159 6.68 -8.83 -4.61
CA GLU A 159 7.00 -7.44 -4.93
C GLU A 159 7.39 -6.67 -3.68
N ASN A 160 8.46 -5.90 -3.79
CA ASN A 160 9.04 -5.13 -2.72
C ASN A 160 9.20 -3.66 -3.13
N ILE A 161 8.60 -2.80 -2.31
CA ILE A 161 8.50 -1.36 -2.50
C ILE A 161 9.50 -0.71 -1.55
N PHE A 162 10.54 -0.11 -2.11
CA PHE A 162 11.57 0.62 -1.39
C PHE A 162 11.83 2.00 -2.00
N GLU A 163 11.17 2.33 -3.12
CA GLU A 163 11.18 3.65 -3.75
C GLU A 163 9.76 4.21 -3.89
N VAL A 164 9.63 5.52 -3.73
CA VAL A 164 8.34 6.23 -3.81
C VAL A 164 7.65 6.02 -5.16
N HIS A 165 8.41 6.01 -6.26
CA HIS A 165 7.84 5.84 -7.59
C HIS A 165 7.17 4.46 -7.79
N GLN A 166 7.62 3.43 -7.06
CA GLN A 166 7.00 2.10 -7.10
C GLN A 166 5.62 2.15 -6.45
N ALA A 167 5.47 2.87 -5.32
CA ALA A 167 4.17 3.11 -4.71
C ALA A 167 3.25 3.93 -5.62
N GLN A 168 3.78 4.98 -6.26
CA GLN A 168 3.03 5.81 -7.22
C GLN A 168 2.55 5.01 -8.43
N ALA A 169 3.30 3.99 -8.86
CA ALA A 169 2.90 3.12 -9.96
C ALA A 169 1.70 2.21 -9.62
N LEU A 170 1.41 1.99 -8.33
CA LEU A 170 0.25 1.21 -7.89
C LEU A 170 -1.04 2.02 -7.85
N ARG A 171 -0.95 3.35 -7.88
CA ARG A 171 -2.13 4.23 -7.84
C ARG A 171 -2.76 4.34 -9.22
N PRO A 172 -4.09 4.24 -9.37
CA PRO A 172 -4.76 4.61 -10.60
C PRO A 172 -4.43 6.06 -10.97
N LYS A 173 -4.04 6.30 -12.22
CA LYS A 173 -3.63 7.63 -12.69
C LYS A 173 -4.73 8.26 -13.51
N PHE A 174 -5.15 9.47 -13.16
CA PHE A 174 -6.03 10.24 -14.00
C PHE A 174 -5.24 10.74 -15.20
N LEU A 175 -5.81 10.56 -16.39
CA LEU A 175 -5.31 11.12 -17.64
C LEU A 175 -6.38 12.05 -18.19
N TYR A 176 -5.95 13.29 -18.41
CA TYR A 176 -6.73 14.24 -19.16
C TYR A 176 -7.03 13.69 -20.56
N HIS A 177 -8.29 13.79 -20.98
CA HIS A 177 -8.74 13.35 -22.29
C HIS A 177 -9.61 14.44 -22.92
N SER A 178 -9.18 14.97 -24.06
CA SER A 178 -9.79 16.14 -24.74
C SER A 178 -11.28 15.98 -25.07
N LYS A 179 -11.77 14.74 -25.22
CA LYS A 179 -13.20 14.43 -25.34
C LYS A 179 -14.05 14.97 -24.17
N HIS A 180 -13.47 15.14 -22.98
CA HIS A 180 -14.20 15.60 -21.79
C HIS A 180 -13.94 17.08 -21.48
N ASP A 181 -13.38 17.86 -22.41
CA ASP A 181 -13.24 19.30 -22.20
C ASP A 181 -14.59 20.00 -22.24
N LEU A 182 -14.78 20.91 -21.29
CA LEU A 182 -15.87 21.90 -21.28
C LEU A 182 -15.94 22.73 -22.57
N LEU A 183 -14.83 22.87 -23.29
CA LEU A 183 -14.70 23.66 -24.52
C LEU A 183 -14.64 22.79 -25.80
N SER A 184 -14.60 21.46 -25.69
CA SER A 184 -14.51 20.59 -26.87
C SER A 184 -15.84 20.45 -27.60
N SER A 185 -15.78 20.43 -28.93
CA SER A 185 -16.95 20.32 -29.81
C SER A 185 -17.35 18.87 -30.11
N TRP A 186 -16.97 17.91 -29.27
CA TRP A 186 -17.30 16.50 -29.52
C TRP A 186 -18.80 16.27 -29.29
N GLU A 187 -19.52 15.90 -30.34
CA GLU A 187 -20.94 15.57 -30.26
C GLU A 187 -21.16 14.42 -29.25
N ASN A 188 -22.02 14.67 -28.26
CA ASN A 188 -22.35 13.74 -27.15
C ASN A 188 -21.23 13.49 -26.11
N ALA A 189 -20.26 14.41 -25.99
CA ALA A 189 -19.33 14.39 -24.86
C ALA A 189 -20.00 14.85 -23.56
N THR A 190 -19.77 14.13 -22.45
CA THR A 190 -20.05 14.62 -21.10
C THR A 190 -18.78 15.28 -20.57
N PRO A 191 -18.75 16.62 -20.39
CA PRO A 191 -17.55 17.29 -19.92
C PRO A 191 -17.25 16.93 -18.46
N MET A 192 -15.96 16.84 -18.13
CA MET A 192 -15.50 16.70 -16.75
C MET A 192 -15.55 18.07 -16.08
N ASP A 193 -16.24 18.16 -14.95
CA ASP A 193 -16.40 19.40 -14.18
C ASP A 193 -15.43 19.51 -12.98
N LEU A 194 -14.42 18.63 -12.95
CA LEU A 194 -13.30 18.67 -12.01
C LEU A 194 -12.00 19.06 -12.73
N SER A 195 -11.11 19.76 -12.03
CA SER A 195 -9.71 19.87 -12.46
C SER A 195 -9.00 18.52 -12.41
N ASP A 196 -7.89 18.36 -13.12
CA ASP A 196 -7.10 17.11 -13.12
C ASP A 196 -6.72 16.66 -11.70
N LEU A 197 -6.41 17.61 -10.81
CA LEU A 197 -6.08 17.32 -9.41
C LEU A 197 -7.30 16.77 -8.66
N GLU A 198 -8.45 17.42 -8.80
CA GLU A 198 -9.70 16.98 -8.16
C GLU A 198 -10.19 15.64 -8.74
N ALA A 199 -9.99 15.43 -10.04
CA ALA A 199 -10.29 14.18 -10.72
C ALA A 199 -9.40 13.04 -10.20
N GLN A 200 -8.11 13.30 -9.99
CA GLN A 200 -7.20 12.36 -9.36
C GLN A 200 -7.61 12.05 -7.91
N GLU A 201 -7.98 13.06 -7.11
CA GLU A 201 -8.48 12.84 -5.74
C GLU A 201 -9.76 12.00 -5.71
N ALA A 202 -10.67 12.26 -6.65
CA ALA A 202 -11.89 11.49 -6.82
C ALA A 202 -11.59 10.04 -7.26
N LEU A 203 -10.61 9.85 -8.14
CA LEU A 203 -10.13 8.54 -8.60
C LEU A 203 -9.45 7.75 -7.47
N ASP A 204 -8.65 8.40 -6.62
CA ASP A 204 -7.98 7.75 -5.48
C ASP A 204 -8.99 7.12 -4.50
N ARG A 205 -10.18 7.71 -4.39
CA ARG A 205 -11.27 7.24 -3.53
C ARG A 205 -12.28 6.32 -4.23
N SER A 206 -12.05 6.00 -5.50
CA SER A 206 -13.00 5.25 -6.32
C SER A 206 -13.06 3.76 -5.97
N VAL A 207 -14.24 3.17 -6.16
CA VAL A 207 -14.50 1.73 -6.09
C VAL A 207 -14.35 1.14 -7.48
N GLU A 208 -13.61 0.05 -7.58
CA GLU A 208 -13.47 -0.67 -8.85
C GLU A 208 -14.74 -1.42 -9.22
N HIS A 209 -15.06 -1.44 -10.51
CA HIS A 209 -16.13 -2.23 -11.09
C HIS A 209 -15.61 -2.93 -12.35
N LEU A 210 -15.89 -4.24 -12.49
CA LEU A 210 -15.50 -5.06 -13.65
C LEU A 210 -13.99 -5.11 -13.93
N GLY A 211 -13.20 -5.60 -12.96
CA GLY A 211 -11.80 -6.02 -13.17
C GLY A 211 -10.91 -4.96 -13.81
N HIS A 212 -10.75 -3.82 -13.14
CA HIS A 212 -9.97 -2.64 -13.54
C HIS A 212 -10.47 -1.82 -14.74
N THR A 213 -11.55 -2.20 -15.42
CA THR A 213 -12.00 -1.43 -16.61
C THR A 213 -12.73 -0.13 -16.24
N GLN A 214 -13.47 -0.14 -15.13
CA GLN A 214 -14.24 1.01 -14.66
C GLN A 214 -14.04 1.21 -13.17
N ARG A 215 -14.07 2.48 -12.74
CA ARG A 215 -14.07 2.84 -11.33
C ARG A 215 -15.09 3.94 -11.09
N TYR A 216 -15.77 3.90 -9.96
CA TYR A 216 -16.81 4.86 -9.61
C TYR A 216 -16.43 5.60 -8.33
N SER A 217 -16.66 6.91 -8.28
CA SER A 217 -16.45 7.69 -7.06
C SER A 217 -17.65 8.56 -6.73
N PHE A 218 -17.73 8.98 -5.47
CA PHE A 218 -18.65 10.01 -5.02
C PHE A 218 -17.81 11.16 -4.45
N PHE A 219 -17.87 12.32 -5.09
CA PHE A 219 -17.01 13.46 -4.77
C PHE A 219 -17.81 14.77 -4.89
N ARG A 220 -17.74 15.62 -3.86
CA ARG A 220 -18.46 16.91 -3.79
C ARG A 220 -19.96 16.82 -4.17
N GLY A 221 -20.62 15.75 -3.73
CA GLY A 221 -22.06 15.56 -3.94
C GLY A 221 -22.44 14.96 -5.30
N LYS A 222 -21.48 14.60 -6.16
CA LYS A 222 -21.73 14.00 -7.49
C LYS A 222 -21.05 12.65 -7.64
N PHE A 223 -21.61 11.81 -8.52
CA PHE A 223 -20.99 10.56 -8.92
C PHE A 223 -20.12 10.77 -10.16
N TYR A 224 -19.01 10.06 -10.23
CA TYR A 224 -18.11 10.04 -11.38
C TYR A 224 -17.82 8.62 -11.79
N VAL A 225 -17.64 8.42 -13.09
CA VAL A 225 -17.08 7.19 -13.64
C VAL A 225 -15.70 7.50 -14.23
N PHE A 226 -14.76 6.59 -13.99
CA PHE A 226 -13.42 6.59 -14.54
C PHE A 226 -13.25 5.33 -15.36
N GLN A 227 -12.92 5.47 -16.63
CA GLN A 227 -12.71 4.36 -17.56
C GLN A 227 -11.24 4.23 -17.86
N TYR A 228 -10.73 3.00 -17.85
CA TYR A 228 -9.34 2.75 -18.19
C TYR A 228 -9.11 3.10 -19.67
N ASP A 229 -8.21 4.04 -19.89
CA ASP A 229 -7.66 4.35 -21.19
C ASP A 229 -6.46 3.41 -21.40
N ASN A 230 -6.43 2.70 -22.54
CA ASN A 230 -5.37 1.76 -22.89
C ASN A 230 -3.96 2.42 -22.92
N ALA A 231 -3.87 3.74 -22.74
CA ALA A 231 -2.66 4.52 -22.46
C ALA A 231 -2.09 4.37 -21.03
N GLY A 232 -2.68 3.54 -20.15
CA GLY A 232 -2.12 3.25 -18.81
C GLY A 232 -2.67 4.14 -17.69
N GLY A 233 -3.83 4.73 -17.88
CA GLY A 233 -4.51 5.56 -16.88
C GLY A 233 -6.02 5.57 -17.08
N TYR A 234 -6.70 6.50 -16.44
CA TYR A 234 -8.15 6.59 -16.46
C TYR A 234 -8.58 8.01 -16.84
N HIS A 235 -9.55 8.12 -17.75
CA HIS A 235 -10.28 9.37 -17.96
C HIS A 235 -11.66 9.25 -17.31
N GLY A 236 -12.27 10.37 -16.94
CA GLY A 236 -13.54 10.34 -16.21
C GLY A 236 -14.46 11.50 -16.52
N TYR A 237 -15.71 11.32 -16.12
CA TYR A 237 -16.79 12.29 -16.30
C TYR A 237 -17.89 12.06 -15.26
N PRO A 238 -18.69 13.09 -14.93
CA PRO A 238 -19.81 12.95 -13.99
C PRO A 238 -20.90 12.04 -14.56
N VAL A 239 -21.55 11.28 -13.69
CA VAL A 239 -22.67 10.38 -14.02
C VAL A 239 -23.82 10.58 -13.04
N GLU A 240 -25.04 10.28 -13.48
CA GLU A 240 -26.20 10.30 -12.58
C GLU A 240 -26.18 9.08 -11.66
N ARG A 241 -26.77 9.21 -10.47
CA ARG A 241 -26.86 8.11 -9.49
C ARG A 241 -27.46 6.83 -10.07
N LYS A 242 -28.45 6.96 -10.96
CA LYS A 242 -29.15 5.84 -11.62
C LYS A 242 -28.24 5.03 -12.54
N ASP A 243 -27.13 5.62 -12.99
CA ASP A 243 -26.17 5.01 -13.92
C ASP A 243 -24.97 4.39 -13.17
N VAL A 244 -24.94 4.48 -11.84
CA VAL A 244 -23.95 3.83 -10.99
C VAL A 244 -24.42 2.41 -10.64
N PRO A 245 -23.64 1.36 -10.95
CA PRO A 245 -24.01 -0.01 -10.63
C PRO A 245 -24.21 -0.23 -9.12
N ASN A 246 -25.12 -1.12 -8.74
CA ASN A 246 -25.52 -1.32 -7.35
C ASN A 246 -24.35 -1.73 -6.42
N GLU A 247 -23.38 -2.47 -6.93
CA GLU A 247 -22.21 -2.90 -6.16
C GLU A 247 -21.34 -1.71 -5.72
N PRO A 248 -20.73 -0.90 -6.62
CA PRO A 248 -19.99 0.28 -6.22
C PRO A 248 -20.87 1.31 -5.50
N LEU A 249 -22.16 1.43 -5.84
CA LEU A 249 -23.07 2.36 -5.17
C LEU A 249 -23.21 2.06 -3.66
N LYS A 250 -23.24 0.79 -3.26
CA LYS A 250 -23.31 0.40 -1.84
C LYS A 250 -22.07 0.83 -1.08
N ASP A 251 -20.90 0.70 -1.69
CA ASP A 251 -19.61 1.01 -1.05
C ASP A 251 -19.30 2.51 -1.04
N LEU A 252 -19.90 3.28 -1.95
CA LEU A 252 -19.77 4.73 -1.99
C LEU A 252 -20.68 5.45 -0.99
N ILE A 253 -21.83 4.86 -0.63
CA ILE A 253 -22.83 5.49 0.26
C ILE A 253 -22.70 5.01 1.72
N LYS A 254 -22.01 3.88 1.96
CA LYS A 254 -21.71 3.41 3.33
C LYS A 254 -20.55 4.14 4.01
N GLY A 255 -19.86 5.01 3.28
CA GLY A 255 -18.75 5.83 3.79
C GLY A 255 -19.22 7.03 4.59
#